data_AF-A0A1A8QZ68-F1
#
_entry.id   AF-A0A1A8QZ68-F1
#
_cell.length_a   1.000
_cell.length_b   1.000
_cell.length_c   1.000
_cell.angle_alpha   90.00
_cell.angle_beta   90.00
_cell.angle_gamma   90.00
#
_symmetry.space_group_name_H-M   'P 1'
#
loop_
_entity.id
_entity.type
_entity.pdbx_description
1 polymer ?
#
loop_
_entity_poly.entity_id
_entity_poly.type
_entity_poly.pdbx_seq_one_letter_code
_entity_poly.pdbx_strand_id
1 'polypeptide(L)' 'LTVTKPVKESLVGMENKIFNFKVKARDGSLPFYNSTVPVQLKVVSPEVPLPKFSEPLYSFSAAEDFPIG' A
#
# COMPACT_ATOMS: atom_id res chain seq x y z
N LEU A 1 16.52 17.88 0.75
CA LEU A 1 17.25 16.75 1.38
C LEU A 1 16.29 15.58 1.47
N THR A 2 16.35 14.65 0.51
CA THR A 2 15.51 13.45 0.52
C THR A 2 16.31 12.33 1.18
N VAL A 3 15.96 11.98 2.42
CA VAL A 3 16.57 10.84 3.11
C VAL A 3 15.78 9.59 2.75
N THR A 4 16.11 8.97 1.62
CA THR A 4 15.56 7.66 1.27
C THR A 4 16.40 6.60 1.97
N LYS A 5 16.04 6.23 3.20
CA LYS A 5 16.65 5.09 3.87
C LYS A 5 15.94 3.82 3.42
N PRO A 6 16.63 2.84 2.83
CA PRO A 6 16.01 1.56 2.51
C PRO A 6 15.51 0.90 3.80
N VAL A 7 14.35 0.27 3.69
CA VAL A 7 13.77 -0.51 4.77
C VAL A 7 14.75 -1.62 5.15
N LYS A 8 15.05 -1.74 6.45
CA LYS A 8 16.07 -2.65 6.97
C LYS A 8 15.61 -4.12 6.96
N GLU A 9 14.30 -4.36 7.00
CA GLU A 9 13.68 -5.68 7.18
C GLU A 9 12.52 -5.87 6.21
N SER A 10 12.29 -7.10 5.74
CA SER A 10 11.21 -7.39 4.79
C SER A 10 9.83 -6.99 5.36
N LEU A 11 9.00 -6.30 4.56
CA LEU A 11 7.60 -5.98 4.91
C LEU A 11 6.61 -7.07 4.44
N VAL A 12 7.13 -8.17 3.87
CA VAL A 12 6.31 -9.32 3.44
C VAL A 12 5.59 -9.91 4.65
N GLY A 13 4.26 -10.08 4.55
CA GLY A 13 3.42 -10.55 5.67
C GLY A 13 3.06 -9.48 6.71
N MET A 14 3.46 -8.22 6.49
CA MET A 14 3.01 -7.07 7.30
C MET A 14 1.92 -6.25 6.63
N GLU A 15 1.25 -6.82 5.64
CA GLU A 15 0.22 -6.15 4.84
C GLU A 15 -0.90 -5.59 5.72
N ASN A 16 -1.36 -4.38 5.37
CA ASN A 16 -2.39 -3.64 6.09
C ASN A 16 -2.02 -3.23 7.53
N LYS A 17 -0.78 -3.46 7.98
CA LYS A 17 -0.28 -2.94 9.26
C LYS A 17 0.13 -1.48 9.15
N ILE A 18 -0.02 -0.76 10.27
CA ILE A 18 0.36 0.63 10.43
C ILE A 18 1.48 0.72 11.47
N PHE A 19 2.56 1.40 11.11
CA PHE A 19 3.70 1.66 11.97
C PHE A 19 3.82 3.15 12.24
N ASN A 20 4.05 3.52 13.50
CA ASN A 20 4.22 4.91 13.91
C ASN A 20 5.65 5.12 14.38
N PHE A 21 6.36 6.04 13.73
CA PHE A 21 7.74 6.39 14.02
C PHE A 21 7.84 7.85 14.48
N LYS A 22 8.91 8.17 15.21
CA LYS A 22 9.31 9.56 15.50
C LYS A 22 10.69 9.80 14.93
N VAL A 23 10.78 10.72 13.98
CA VAL A 23 12.05 11.12 13.37
C VAL A 23 12.61 12.30 14.13
N LYS A 24 13.86 12.20 14.59
CA LYS A 24 14.57 13.27 15.30
C LYS A 24 15.66 13.86 14.39
N ALA A 25 15.59 15.15 14.13
CA ALA A 25 16.67 15.94 13.54
C ALA A 25 17.43 16.68 14.64
N ARG A 26 18.75 16.79 14.50
CA ARG A 26 19.64 17.57 15.37
C ARG A 26 20.50 18.46 14.50
N ASP A 27 20.67 19.72 14.86
CA ASP A 27 21.57 20.65 14.18
C ASP A 27 23.03 20.49 14.64
N GLY A 28 23.96 21.12 13.92
CA GLY A 28 25.39 21.05 14.23
C GLY A 28 25.89 22.09 15.23
N SER A 29 25.00 22.87 15.85
CA SER A 29 25.36 24.00 16.70
C SER A 29 25.56 23.58 18.17
N LEU A 30 26.27 24.38 18.97
CA LEU A 30 26.28 24.24 20.43
C LEU A 30 25.66 25.49 21.05
N PRO A 31 24.60 25.38 21.88
CA PRO A 31 23.88 24.16 22.24
C PRO A 31 23.01 23.63 21.09
N PHE A 32 22.93 22.30 20.96
CA PHE A 32 22.17 21.65 19.88
C PHE A 32 20.66 21.83 20.05
N TYR A 33 19.97 22.14 18.97
CA TYR A 33 18.52 22.08 18.85
C TYR A 33 18.09 20.75 18.25
N ASN A 34 17.04 20.15 18.82
CA ASN A 34 16.44 18.94 18.29
C ASN A 34 15.00 19.21 17.83
N SER A 35 14.65 18.73 16.64
CA SER A 35 13.27 18.71 16.14
C SER A 35 12.80 17.27 16.03
N THR A 36 11.58 16.97 16.46
CA THR A 36 11.01 15.62 16.38
C THR A 36 9.67 15.67 15.66
N VAL A 37 9.49 14.82 14.65
CA VAL A 37 8.27 14.77 13.83
C VAL A 37 7.72 13.34 13.82
N PRO A 38 6.40 13.14 14.05
CA PRO A 38 5.77 11.84 13.90
C PRO A 38 5.63 11.46 12.41
N VAL A 39 5.86 10.19 12.10
CA VAL A 39 5.70 9.64 10.74
C VAL A 39 4.90 8.34 10.82
N GLN A 40 3.87 8.23 10.00
CA GLN A 40 3.06 7.02 9.88
C GLN A 40 3.41 6.29 8.58
N LEU A 41 3.66 4.99 8.68
CA LEU A 41 3.93 4.11 7.55
C LEU A 41 2.84 3.05 7.48
N LYS A 42 2.15 2.96 6.34
CA LYS A 42 1.15 1.94 6.06
C LYS A 42 1.72 0.95 5.05
N VAL A 43 1.73 -0.33 5.39
CA VAL A 43 2.12 -1.38 4.44
C VAL A 43 0.90 -1.72 3.59
N VAL A 44 1.04 -1.54 2.28
CA VAL A 44 0.00 -1.92 1.31
C VAL A 44 0.29 -3.33 0.82
N SER A 45 -0.77 -4.11 0.63
CA SER A 45 -0.68 -5.41 -0.03
C SER A 45 -0.09 -5.25 -1.44
N PRO A 46 0.87 -6.10 -1.85
CA PRO A 46 1.39 -6.08 -3.21
C PRO A 46 0.38 -6.61 -4.23
N GLU A 47 -0.61 -7.37 -3.77
CA GLU A 47 -1.66 -7.95 -4.61
C GLU A 47 -2.79 -6.95 -4.85
N VAL A 48 -2.80 -6.34 -6.03
CA VAL A 48 -4.07 -5.97 -6.66
C VAL A 48 -4.58 -7.24 -7.33
N PRO A 49 -5.61 -7.91 -6.79
CA PRO A 49 -6.18 -9.05 -7.49
C PRO A 49 -6.72 -8.53 -8.83
N LEU A 50 -6.06 -8.94 -9.92
CA LEU A 50 -6.55 -8.64 -11.25
C LEU A 50 -7.93 -9.32 -11.40
N PRO A 51 -8.95 -8.61 -11.92
CA PRO A 51 -10.22 -9.26 -12.19
C PRO A 51 -9.97 -10.42 -13.16
N LYS A 52 -10.41 -11.61 -12.76
CA LYS A 52 -10.36 -12.83 -13.55
C LYS A 52 -11.79 -13.24 -13.85
N PHE A 53 -12.02 -13.71 -15.08
CA PHE A 53 -13.26 -14.38 -15.40
C PHE A 53 -13.39 -15.64 -14.52
N SER A 54 -14.61 -15.91 -14.04
CA SER A 54 -14.87 -17.13 -13.27
C SER A 54 -14.74 -18.37 -14.15
N GLU A 55 -15.09 -18.23 -15.43
CA GLU A 55 -15.01 -19.29 -16.44
C GLU A 55 -14.13 -18.83 -17.63
N PRO A 56 -13.37 -19.75 -18.24
CA PRO A 56 -12.58 -19.44 -19.43
C PRO A 56 -13.43 -19.23 -20.70
N LEU A 57 -14.70 -19.66 -20.68
CA LEU A 57 -15.64 -19.52 -21.78
C LEU A 57 -17.06 -19.39 -21.23
N TYR A 58 -17.79 -18.38 -21.72
CA TYR A 58 -19.23 -18.23 -21.49
C TYR A 58 -19.97 -18.47 -22.78
N SER A 59 -20.92 -19.42 -22.77
CA SER A 59 -21.77 -19.73 -23.91
C SER A 59 -23.22 -19.73 -23.45
N PHE A 60 -24.05 -18.92 -24.12
CA PHE A 60 -25.47 -18.80 -23.84
C PHE A 60 -26.25 -18.84 -25.15
N SER A 61 -27.49 -19.32 -25.08
CA SER A 61 -28.45 -19.30 -26.17
C SER A 61 -29.71 -18.58 -25.70
N ALA A 62 -30.30 -17.75 -26.55
CA ALA A 62 -31.58 -17.09 -26.27
C ALA A 62 -32.56 -17.41 -27.40
N ALA A 63 -33.85 -17.49 -27.06
CA ALA A 63 -34.92 -17.60 -28.05
C ALA A 63 -35.18 -16.24 -28.71
N GLU A 64 -35.70 -16.24 -29.94
CA GLU A 64 -35.94 -15.02 -30.73
C GLU A 64 -36.99 -14.09 -30.11
N ASP A 65 -37.90 -14.66 -29.32
CA ASP A 65 -39.00 -13.99 -28.64
C ASP A 65 -38.66 -13.55 -27.21
N PHE A 66 -37.36 -13.52 -26.85
CA PHE A 66 -36.94 -13.07 -25.53
C PHE A 66 -37.39 -11.63 -25.25
N PRO A 67 -38.11 -11.36 -24.14
CA PRO A 67 -38.46 -10.02 -23.75
C PRO A 67 -37.21 -9.21 -23.38
N ILE A 68 -37.31 -7.90 -23.47
CA ILE A 68 -36.24 -6.98 -23.08
C ILE A 68 -36.23 -6.83 -21.56
N GLY A 69 -35.09 -7.18 -20.95
CA GLY A 69 -34.72 -6.84 -19.57
C GLY A 69 -35.49 -7.59 -18.50
#